data_AF-A0A7G2M968-F1
#
_entry.id   AF-A0A7G2M968-F1
#
_cell.length_a   1.000
_cell.length_b   1.000
_cell.length_c   1.000
_cell.angle_alpha   90.00
_cell.angle_beta   90.00
_cell.angle_gamma   90.00
#
_symmetry.space_group_name_H-M   'P 1'
#
loop_
_entity.id
_entity.type
_entity.pdbx_description
1 polymer ?
#
loop_
_entity_poly.entity_id
_entity_poly.type
_entity_poly.pdbx_seq_one_letter_code
_entity_poly.pdbx_strand_id
1 'polypeptide(L)'
;MKSLKNLCGVIVVCSLLFGACGDEELLKFGNIEEIKNWKPSFALPVASATYTVWGLVEQNDPDANIVLKEDKIVIRYQEDSIYTFDVKKVIDLPETVATLTARVPMGSIPGGVVIPDEGIDIRFPESGYQEENIEFEDGTIDRIEGNVICSYVLPAMGFTYRVKLTLENVKTDGAPVVQDFIVGLDGKTGEWELDEVVFDMAAQANKIKWNVLISVDGGQTIANAGDLLLAFELKDVRFTRLEGGIDPRVIDIDPGEFNLDIDFWNNFNGEFGFNDAKIEMTVTNYGLKVPMSVNMAFTAYGDGKVKEFAGDPLVFSGWNNGNEAHKETLGYDKSNSNINDVLSLPPKDKITYGGAITINPGNGKVVVLGDGNANVDAYIEIPLDLKAKNLVFNDTIDVDLNEKLSDKILEAAIRIKAENGVPLELKDGNLLLLDANHACMDSVKVDRFIDAPVVGNNGEVTVAESNNLIRLTPDNISHIDGMKYIVIQVKAATSNNGDVPVQIKPDATIKLNLILEVRVDGDKL
;
A
#
# COMPACT_ATOMS: atom_id res chain seq x y z
N MET A 1 11.46 -17.11 -19.90
CA MET A 1 12.84 -17.44 -20.30
C MET A 1 12.91 -17.72 -21.81
N LYS A 2 13.50 -16.82 -22.62
CA LYS A 2 14.07 -17.25 -23.90
C LYS A 2 15.29 -18.11 -23.51
N SER A 3 15.41 -19.31 -24.06
CA SER A 3 16.57 -20.20 -23.86
C SER A 3 17.88 -19.41 -24.10
N LEU A 4 19.02 -19.96 -23.68
CA LEU A 4 20.30 -19.58 -24.30
C LEU A 4 20.18 -19.81 -25.82
N LYS A 5 19.57 -18.86 -26.53
CA LYS A 5 19.00 -19.06 -27.87
C LYS A 5 20.06 -19.08 -28.96
N ASN A 6 21.33 -19.06 -28.58
CA ASN A 6 22.46 -19.29 -29.47
C ASN A 6 23.64 -19.79 -28.62
N LEU A 7 23.54 -20.99 -28.06
CA LEU A 7 24.74 -21.77 -27.81
C LEU A 7 25.08 -22.48 -29.13
N CYS A 8 25.95 -21.87 -29.95
CA CYS A 8 26.58 -22.58 -31.06
C CYS A 8 27.43 -23.71 -30.47
N GLY A 9 26.79 -24.85 -30.23
CA GLY A 9 27.41 -26.09 -29.81
C GLY A 9 28.46 -26.50 -30.85
N VAL A 10 29.72 -26.29 -30.49
CA VAL A 10 30.86 -27.16 -30.80
C VAL A 10 30.93 -27.65 -32.26
N ILE A 11 31.38 -26.78 -33.16
CA ILE A 11 31.96 -27.17 -34.47
C ILE A 11 33.36 -27.82 -34.31
N VAL A 12 33.86 -27.99 -33.08
CA VAL A 12 35.30 -28.06 -32.84
C VAL A 12 35.89 -29.49 -32.81
N VAL A 13 35.11 -30.56 -32.60
CA VAL A 13 35.70 -31.91 -32.66
C VAL A 13 36.13 -32.28 -34.08
N CYS A 14 35.31 -31.98 -35.10
CA CYS A 14 35.68 -32.26 -36.50
C CYS A 14 36.69 -31.24 -37.05
N SER A 15 36.67 -29.98 -36.61
CA SER A 15 37.65 -28.98 -37.06
C SER A 15 39.00 -29.04 -36.34
N LEU A 16 39.09 -29.64 -35.15
CA LEU A 16 40.40 -29.99 -34.56
C LEU A 16 41.00 -31.28 -35.15
N LEU A 17 40.17 -32.18 -35.68
CA LEU A 17 40.64 -33.41 -36.34
C LEU A 17 40.94 -33.21 -37.83
N PHE A 18 40.34 -32.22 -38.51
CA PHE A 18 40.54 -31.96 -39.95
C PHE A 18 40.89 -30.51 -40.34
N GLY A 19 41.04 -29.59 -39.38
CA GLY A 19 41.28 -28.16 -39.63
C GLY A 19 42.68 -27.67 -39.26
N ALA A 20 43.73 -28.37 -39.67
CA ALA A 20 45.02 -27.72 -39.87
C ALA A 20 44.98 -27.00 -41.23
N CYS A 21 44.39 -25.80 -41.28
CA CYS A 21 44.65 -24.88 -42.38
C CYS A 21 46.00 -24.19 -42.13
N GLY A 22 47.08 -24.94 -42.35
CA GLY A 22 48.45 -24.46 -42.36
C GLY A 22 49.23 -25.35 -43.33
N ASP A 23 49.84 -24.72 -44.34
CA ASP A 23 50.62 -25.29 -45.46
C ASP A 23 50.71 -26.82 -45.50
N GLU A 24 50.17 -27.41 -46.58
CA GLU A 24 50.21 -28.84 -46.92
C GLU A 24 51.61 -29.48 -46.90
N GLU A 25 52.69 -28.71 -46.72
CA GLU A 25 54.07 -29.21 -46.68
C GLU A 25 54.67 -29.37 -45.26
N LEU A 26 54.01 -28.94 -44.17
CA LEU A 26 54.63 -28.96 -42.82
C LEU A 26 54.20 -30.09 -41.87
N LEU A 27 53.22 -30.93 -42.23
CA LEU A 27 52.82 -32.09 -41.42
C LEU A 27 52.75 -33.36 -42.27
N LYS A 28 53.90 -34.02 -42.47
CA LYS A 28 53.93 -35.40 -42.95
C LYS A 28 53.45 -36.35 -41.83
N PHE A 29 52.15 -36.54 -41.69
CA PHE A 29 51.55 -37.58 -40.84
C PHE A 29 51.69 -38.98 -41.48
N GLY A 30 52.92 -39.39 -41.79
CA GLY A 30 53.20 -40.68 -42.44
C GLY A 30 53.02 -41.92 -41.56
N ASN A 31 52.80 -41.77 -40.24
CA ASN A 31 52.82 -42.88 -39.27
C ASN A 31 51.67 -42.86 -38.24
N ILE A 32 50.49 -42.32 -38.55
CA ILE A 32 49.33 -42.40 -37.62
C ILE A 32 48.73 -43.82 -37.55
N GLU A 33 48.89 -44.64 -38.59
CA GLU A 33 48.36 -46.02 -38.63
C GLU A 33 49.04 -47.00 -37.65
N GLU A 34 50.16 -46.62 -37.01
CA GLU A 34 50.87 -47.50 -36.06
C GLU A 34 50.55 -47.23 -34.57
N ILE A 35 49.75 -46.21 -34.24
CA ILE A 35 49.45 -45.87 -32.84
C ILE A 35 48.23 -46.66 -32.35
N LYS A 36 48.45 -47.91 -31.90
CA LYS A 36 47.41 -48.71 -31.24
C LYS A 36 47.13 -48.21 -29.81
N ASN A 37 45.87 -48.20 -29.38
CA ASN A 37 45.41 -47.67 -28.09
C ASN A 37 45.55 -46.14 -27.95
N TRP A 38 45.39 -45.40 -29.06
CA TRP A 38 45.36 -43.94 -28.98
C TRP A 38 44.08 -43.49 -28.27
N LYS A 39 44.20 -42.75 -27.16
CA LYS A 39 43.05 -42.29 -26.35
C LYS A 39 43.15 -40.79 -26.06
N PRO A 40 42.97 -39.93 -27.07
CA PRO A 40 43.14 -38.49 -26.89
C PRO A 40 42.06 -37.91 -25.97
N SER A 41 42.44 -36.88 -25.21
CA SER A 41 41.57 -36.12 -24.34
C SER A 41 41.48 -34.69 -24.84
N PHE A 42 40.25 -34.17 -24.94
CA PHE A 42 39.96 -32.82 -25.40
C PHE A 42 39.23 -32.06 -24.29
N ALA A 43 39.52 -30.76 -24.16
CA ALA A 43 38.81 -29.83 -23.31
C ALA A 43 38.34 -28.66 -24.17
N LEU A 44 37.04 -28.53 -24.37
CA LEU A 44 36.43 -27.59 -25.31
C LEU A 44 35.58 -26.59 -24.54
N PRO A 45 35.85 -25.28 -24.63
CA PRO A 45 34.94 -24.28 -24.08
C PRO A 45 33.64 -24.33 -24.89
N VAL A 46 32.51 -24.58 -24.21
CA VAL A 46 31.19 -24.71 -24.85
C VAL A 46 30.30 -23.49 -24.59
N ALA A 47 30.52 -22.81 -23.47
CA ALA A 47 29.82 -21.57 -23.14
C ALA A 47 30.70 -20.67 -22.27
N SER A 48 30.65 -19.36 -22.52
CA SER A 48 31.19 -18.34 -21.63
C SER A 48 30.16 -17.22 -21.52
N ALA A 49 29.80 -16.84 -20.30
CA ALA A 49 28.83 -15.79 -20.06
C ALA A 49 29.18 -14.99 -18.82
N THR A 50 28.82 -13.70 -18.82
CA THR A 50 28.92 -12.81 -17.66
C THR A 50 27.60 -12.08 -17.54
N TYR A 51 26.98 -12.19 -16.36
CA TYR A 51 25.70 -11.57 -16.05
C TYR A 51 25.86 -10.65 -14.85
N THR A 52 25.23 -9.48 -14.88
CA THR A 52 24.96 -8.68 -13.68
C THR A 52 23.56 -8.98 -13.17
N VAL A 53 23.33 -8.86 -11.87
CA VAL A 53 21.97 -9.05 -11.31
C VAL A 53 20.99 -8.07 -11.93
N TRP A 54 21.35 -6.78 -11.99
CA TRP A 54 20.46 -5.78 -12.58
C TRP A 54 20.10 -6.09 -14.04
N GLY A 55 21.07 -6.54 -14.84
CA GLY A 55 20.83 -6.91 -16.24
C GLY A 55 19.88 -8.11 -16.39
N LEU A 56 19.83 -9.02 -15.40
CA LEU A 56 18.87 -10.13 -15.38
C LEU A 56 17.47 -9.68 -14.94
N VAL A 57 17.38 -8.72 -14.03
CA VAL A 57 16.10 -8.18 -13.52
C VAL A 57 15.41 -7.33 -14.60
N GLU A 58 16.12 -6.34 -15.16
CA GLU A 58 15.59 -5.41 -16.18
C GLU A 58 15.09 -6.13 -17.45
N GLN A 59 15.68 -7.27 -17.81
CA GLN A 59 15.27 -8.04 -18.98
C GLN A 59 13.97 -8.83 -18.79
N ASN A 60 13.61 -9.16 -17.55
CA ASN A 60 12.47 -10.04 -17.23
C ASN A 60 11.24 -9.29 -16.72
N ASP A 61 11.41 -8.04 -16.29
CA ASP A 61 10.33 -7.18 -15.83
C ASP A 61 10.60 -5.74 -16.29
N PRO A 62 10.18 -5.37 -17.53
CA PRO A 62 10.36 -4.02 -18.04
C PRO A 62 9.41 -3.00 -17.39
N ASP A 63 8.46 -3.46 -16.56
CA ASP A 63 7.51 -2.58 -15.88
C ASP A 63 8.16 -1.94 -14.64
N ALA A 64 7.71 -0.74 -14.29
CA ALA A 64 8.36 0.17 -13.34
C ALA A 64 8.37 -0.31 -11.86
N ASN A 65 7.99 -1.57 -11.61
CA ASN A 65 7.81 -2.13 -10.28
C ASN A 65 9.12 -2.57 -9.63
N ILE A 66 10.19 -2.83 -10.40
CA ILE A 66 11.52 -3.09 -9.84
C ILE A 66 12.48 -1.97 -10.23
N VAL A 67 13.07 -1.31 -9.23
CA VAL A 67 13.92 -0.14 -9.44
C VAL A 67 15.24 -0.23 -8.68
N LEU A 68 16.19 0.59 -9.10
CA LEU A 68 17.39 0.89 -8.34
C LEU A 68 17.14 2.07 -7.39
N LYS A 69 17.32 1.85 -6.09
CA LYS A 69 17.28 2.89 -5.06
C LYS A 69 18.50 2.76 -4.18
N GLU A 70 19.35 3.80 -4.15
CA GLU A 70 20.51 3.85 -3.24
C GLU A 70 21.39 2.58 -3.28
N ASP A 71 21.70 2.09 -4.49
CA ASP A 71 22.48 0.85 -4.71
C ASP A 71 21.78 -0.45 -4.22
N LYS A 72 20.45 -0.42 -4.07
CA LYS A 72 19.62 -1.59 -3.79
C LYS A 72 18.66 -1.84 -4.95
N ILE A 73 18.43 -3.12 -5.24
CA ILE A 73 17.30 -3.54 -6.06
C ILE A 73 16.08 -3.61 -5.16
N VAL A 74 15.02 -2.92 -5.55
CA VAL A 74 13.83 -2.75 -4.73
C VAL A 74 12.58 -2.96 -5.57
N ILE A 75 11.71 -3.83 -5.09
CA ILE A 75 10.35 -4.00 -5.60
C ILE A 75 9.47 -2.93 -4.96
N ARG A 76 8.64 -2.27 -5.77
CA ARG A 76 7.76 -1.18 -5.37
C ARG A 76 6.37 -1.39 -5.91
N TYR A 77 5.40 -1.03 -5.10
CA TYR A 77 4.01 -0.95 -5.52
C TYR A 77 3.36 0.24 -4.83
N GLN A 78 2.50 0.94 -5.55
CA GLN A 78 1.76 2.08 -5.04
C GLN A 78 0.30 1.92 -5.41
N GLU A 79 -0.56 2.10 -4.42
CA GLU A 79 -2.01 2.21 -4.62
C GLU A 79 -2.43 3.58 -4.08
N ASP A 80 -2.90 4.43 -4.98
CA ASP A 80 -3.42 5.73 -4.61
C ASP A 80 -4.86 5.58 -4.12
N SER A 81 -5.22 6.36 -3.10
CA SER A 81 -6.59 6.46 -2.61
C SER A 81 -7.21 5.12 -2.17
N ILE A 82 -6.45 4.30 -1.43
CA ILE A 82 -6.97 3.07 -0.81
C ILE A 82 -8.17 3.32 0.11
N TYR A 83 -8.27 4.55 0.63
CA TYR A 83 -9.41 5.01 1.39
C TYR A 83 -9.55 6.52 1.31
N THR A 84 -10.80 6.99 1.21
CA THR A 84 -11.15 8.41 1.28
C THR A 84 -12.33 8.60 2.23
N PHE A 85 -12.31 9.69 3.00
CA PHE A 85 -13.45 10.07 3.81
C PHE A 85 -13.56 11.58 3.95
N ASP A 86 -14.79 12.03 4.12
CA ASP A 86 -15.14 13.44 4.25
C ASP A 86 -15.53 13.79 5.69
N VAL A 87 -15.81 15.07 5.89
CA VAL A 87 -16.26 15.62 7.16
C VAL A 87 -17.49 14.92 7.74
N LYS A 88 -18.40 14.36 6.94
CA LYS A 88 -19.63 13.72 7.43
C LYS A 88 -19.36 12.41 8.16
N LYS A 89 -18.24 11.76 7.85
CA LYS A 89 -17.75 10.59 8.60
C LYS A 89 -17.14 10.99 9.95
N VAL A 90 -16.79 12.27 10.13
CA VAL A 90 -16.21 12.80 11.37
C VAL A 90 -17.28 13.42 12.27
N ILE A 91 -18.18 14.23 11.70
CA ILE A 91 -19.23 14.97 12.41
C ILE A 91 -20.56 14.76 11.71
N ASP A 92 -21.59 14.43 12.47
CA ASP A 92 -22.98 14.46 12.03
C ASP A 92 -23.77 15.46 12.90
N LEU A 93 -24.43 16.43 12.27
CA LEU A 93 -25.31 17.37 12.97
C LEU A 93 -26.77 17.02 12.61
N PRO A 94 -27.70 17.04 13.57
CA PRO A 94 -29.11 16.81 13.28
C PRO A 94 -29.69 17.92 12.40
N GLU A 95 -30.77 17.60 11.70
CA GLU A 95 -31.49 18.58 10.86
C GLU A 95 -31.91 19.81 11.66
N THR A 96 -32.44 19.61 12.87
CA THR A 96 -32.71 20.68 13.83
C THR A 96 -31.69 20.61 14.95
N VAL A 97 -30.88 21.65 15.11
CA VAL A 97 -29.81 21.70 16.11
C VAL A 97 -30.28 22.29 17.43
N ALA A 98 -31.34 23.11 17.46
CA ALA A 98 -31.89 23.65 18.70
C ALA A 98 -33.33 24.12 18.51
N THR A 99 -34.15 23.96 19.55
CA THR A 99 -35.53 24.45 19.60
C THR A 99 -35.72 25.43 20.76
N LEU A 100 -35.88 26.71 20.43
CA LEU A 100 -36.06 27.80 21.39
C LEU A 100 -37.56 28.06 21.60
N THR A 101 -38.07 27.80 22.80
CA THR A 101 -39.50 28.05 23.11
C THR A 101 -39.68 29.07 24.22
N ALA A 102 -40.55 30.05 23.99
CA ALA A 102 -40.95 31.03 24.99
C ALA A 102 -42.43 30.86 25.28
N ARG A 103 -42.76 30.59 26.54
CA ARG A 103 -44.13 30.62 27.05
C ARG A 103 -44.30 31.87 27.90
N VAL A 104 -44.95 32.88 27.33
CA VAL A 104 -45.16 34.18 27.99
C VAL A 104 -46.61 34.27 28.46
N PRO A 105 -46.87 34.24 29.77
CA PRO A 105 -48.22 34.34 30.29
C PRO A 105 -48.78 35.74 30.02
N MET A 106 -49.79 35.83 29.15
CA MET A 106 -50.51 37.10 28.92
C MET A 106 -51.70 37.27 29.87
N GLY A 107 -52.00 36.25 30.69
CA GLY A 107 -53.11 36.24 31.64
C GLY A 107 -53.02 37.28 32.76
N SER A 108 -51.95 38.06 32.84
CA SER A 108 -51.84 39.25 33.70
C SER A 108 -52.49 40.50 33.09
N ILE A 109 -52.82 40.50 31.79
CA ILE A 109 -53.57 41.57 31.13
C ILE A 109 -55.07 41.25 31.28
N PRO A 110 -55.86 42.03 32.06
CA PRO A 110 -57.28 41.77 32.22
C PRO A 110 -58.00 41.88 30.87
N GLY A 111 -58.88 40.93 30.57
CA GLY A 111 -59.67 40.96 29.34
C GLY A 111 -60.54 42.21 29.22
N GLY A 112 -60.62 42.79 28.03
CA GLY A 112 -61.35 44.03 27.74
C GLY A 112 -60.60 45.32 28.09
N VAL A 113 -59.31 45.24 28.44
CA VAL A 113 -58.48 46.41 28.73
C VAL A 113 -57.88 46.99 27.44
N VAL A 114 -57.92 48.31 27.33
CA VAL A 114 -57.20 49.09 26.32
C VAL A 114 -55.75 49.24 26.79
N ILE A 115 -54.80 48.82 25.95
CA ILE A 115 -53.37 49.00 26.22
C ILE A 115 -53.08 50.50 26.33
N PRO A 116 -52.33 50.96 27.36
CA PRO A 116 -51.95 52.36 27.50
C PRO A 116 -51.33 52.91 26.22
N ASP A 117 -51.48 54.21 25.94
CA ASP A 117 -50.96 54.83 24.71
C ASP A 117 -49.44 54.62 24.52
N GLU A 118 -48.69 54.47 25.63
CA GLU A 118 -47.26 54.15 25.60
C GLU A 118 -46.90 52.70 25.17
N GLY A 119 -47.88 51.79 25.11
CA GLY A 119 -47.66 50.37 24.81
C GLY A 119 -47.15 49.57 26.01
N ILE A 120 -46.90 48.28 25.80
CA ILE A 120 -46.35 47.36 26.81
C ILE A 120 -45.19 46.55 26.20
N ASP A 121 -44.12 46.44 26.96
CA ASP A 121 -42.96 45.61 26.65
C ASP A 121 -42.82 44.47 27.68
N ILE A 122 -42.65 43.24 27.20
CA ILE A 122 -42.54 42.03 28.01
C ILE A 122 -41.29 41.27 27.60
N ARG A 123 -40.39 41.05 28.55
CA ARG A 123 -39.14 40.30 28.31
C ARG A 123 -39.29 38.86 28.77
N PHE A 124 -38.83 37.93 27.94
CA PHE A 124 -38.69 36.52 28.32
C PHE A 124 -37.26 36.03 28.03
N PRO A 125 -36.61 35.38 29.01
CA PRO A 125 -37.02 35.31 30.41
C PRO A 125 -36.88 36.67 31.10
N GLU A 126 -37.60 36.90 32.20
CA GLU A 126 -37.48 38.15 32.99
C GLU A 126 -36.05 38.39 33.49
N SER A 127 -35.29 37.32 33.73
CA SER A 127 -33.89 37.34 34.16
C SER A 127 -32.90 37.85 33.10
N GLY A 128 -33.35 38.06 31.86
CA GLY A 128 -32.54 38.62 30.78
C GLY A 128 -32.31 37.65 29.64
N TYR A 129 -31.76 36.46 29.91
CA TYR A 129 -31.47 35.43 28.90
C TYR A 129 -31.74 34.02 29.41
N GLN A 130 -32.15 33.15 28.51
CA GLN A 130 -32.28 31.71 28.70
C GLN A 130 -31.19 30.99 27.91
N GLU A 131 -30.80 29.81 28.36
CA GLU A 131 -29.87 28.93 27.66
C GLU A 131 -30.62 27.69 27.17
N GLU A 132 -30.45 27.35 25.90
CA GLU A 132 -31.00 26.15 25.27
C GLU A 132 -29.85 25.22 24.82
N ASN A 133 -30.08 23.91 24.87
CA ASN A 133 -29.07 22.96 24.39
C ASN A 133 -29.03 22.94 22.86
N ILE A 134 -27.83 22.80 22.32
CA ILE A 134 -27.64 22.25 20.98
C ILE A 134 -27.75 20.74 21.06
N GLU A 135 -28.55 20.16 20.17
CA GLU A 135 -28.63 18.72 19.93
C GLU A 135 -27.35 18.28 19.20
N PHE A 136 -26.42 17.69 19.96
CA PHE A 136 -25.21 17.08 19.44
C PHE A 136 -24.82 15.92 20.36
N GLU A 137 -24.89 14.70 19.85
CA GLU A 137 -24.64 13.48 20.63
C GLU A 137 -23.15 13.12 20.67
N ASP A 138 -22.37 13.57 19.67
CA ASP A 138 -20.97 13.18 19.48
C ASP A 138 -19.96 14.05 20.26
N GLY A 139 -20.39 14.66 21.37
CA GLY A 139 -19.52 15.38 22.31
C GLY A 139 -19.93 16.83 22.61
N THR A 140 -18.99 17.75 22.49
CA THR A 140 -19.13 19.17 22.85
C THR A 140 -18.73 20.07 21.71
N ILE A 141 -19.53 21.08 21.43
CA ILE A 141 -19.27 22.14 20.45
C ILE A 141 -19.02 23.44 21.21
N ASP A 142 -17.84 24.00 21.01
CA ASP A 142 -17.46 25.31 21.52
C ASP A 142 -17.74 26.41 20.50
N ARG A 143 -17.71 26.08 19.20
CA ARG A 143 -17.90 27.06 18.14
C ARG A 143 -18.41 26.44 16.84
N ILE A 144 -19.33 27.14 16.17
CA ILE A 144 -19.76 26.87 14.80
C ILE A 144 -19.68 28.16 13.99
N GLU A 145 -19.08 28.10 12.81
CA GLU A 145 -19.14 29.17 11.80
C GLU A 145 -19.84 28.62 10.56
N GLY A 146 -20.74 29.38 9.94
CA GLY A 146 -21.41 28.96 8.70
C GLY A 146 -22.77 29.60 8.53
N ASN A 147 -23.70 28.86 7.90
CA ASN A 147 -25.06 29.32 7.64
C ASN A 147 -26.07 28.46 8.38
N VAL A 148 -27.19 29.05 8.81
CA VAL A 148 -28.27 28.37 9.54
C VAL A 148 -29.62 28.91 9.10
N ILE A 149 -30.64 28.06 9.11
CA ILE A 149 -32.03 28.48 8.91
C ILE A 149 -32.72 28.55 10.28
N CYS A 150 -33.39 29.66 10.56
CA CYS A 150 -34.27 29.82 11.71
C CYS A 150 -35.72 29.75 11.24
N SER A 151 -36.43 28.63 11.47
CA SER A 151 -37.88 28.56 11.32
C SER A 151 -38.56 29.13 12.56
N TYR A 152 -39.68 29.80 12.37
CA TYR A 152 -40.42 30.42 13.48
C TYR A 152 -41.93 30.24 13.34
N VAL A 153 -42.58 30.08 14.50
CA VAL A 153 -44.04 30.04 14.63
C VAL A 153 -44.46 31.03 15.71
N LEU A 154 -45.13 32.11 15.29
CA LEU A 154 -45.62 33.20 16.13
C LEU A 154 -47.16 33.21 16.04
N PRO A 155 -47.89 32.87 17.11
CA PRO A 155 -49.32 32.58 17.03
C PRO A 155 -50.20 33.83 16.88
N ALA A 156 -51.39 33.63 16.32
CA ALA A 156 -52.45 34.62 16.31
C ALA A 156 -53.02 34.85 17.73
N MET A 157 -53.07 36.11 18.19
CA MET A 157 -53.55 36.46 19.54
C MET A 157 -54.77 37.40 19.56
N GLY A 158 -55.31 37.75 18.39
CA GLY A 158 -56.42 38.72 18.27
C GLY A 158 -56.02 40.19 18.46
N PHE A 159 -54.71 40.47 18.59
CA PHE A 159 -54.09 41.80 18.57
C PHE A 159 -52.74 41.70 17.85
N THR A 160 -52.18 42.84 17.43
CA THR A 160 -50.86 42.89 16.78
C THR A 160 -49.76 43.08 17.82
N TYR A 161 -48.64 42.41 17.62
CA TYR A 161 -47.48 42.51 18.49
C TYR A 161 -46.19 42.41 17.70
N ARG A 162 -45.10 42.90 18.30
CA ARG A 162 -43.74 42.74 17.78
C ARG A 162 -42.98 41.77 18.65
N VAL A 163 -42.15 40.93 18.04
CA VAL A 163 -41.20 40.07 18.75
C VAL A 163 -39.80 40.43 18.29
N LYS A 164 -38.94 40.85 19.22
CA LYS A 164 -37.51 40.98 19.01
C LYS A 164 -36.81 39.76 19.60
N LEU A 165 -36.35 38.84 18.75
CA LEU A 165 -35.48 37.73 19.14
C LEU A 165 -34.04 38.24 19.22
N THR A 166 -33.35 37.93 20.31
CA THR A 166 -31.90 38.13 20.44
C THR A 166 -31.22 36.80 20.70
N LEU A 167 -30.25 36.44 19.87
CA LEU A 167 -29.34 35.32 20.10
C LEU A 167 -28.01 35.92 20.56
N GLU A 168 -27.77 35.92 21.87
CA GLU A 168 -26.66 36.64 22.50
C GLU A 168 -25.28 36.16 22.04
N ASN A 169 -25.15 34.85 21.91
CA ASN A 169 -23.90 34.20 21.57
C ASN A 169 -23.90 33.63 20.15
N VAL A 170 -24.86 34.02 19.31
CA VAL A 170 -24.81 33.83 17.86
C VAL A 170 -24.55 35.19 17.25
N LYS A 171 -23.49 35.34 16.47
CA LYS A 171 -23.00 36.64 16.01
C LYS A 171 -22.95 36.71 14.50
N THR A 172 -23.27 37.89 13.95
CA THR A 172 -22.98 38.29 12.57
C THR A 172 -22.20 39.61 12.65
N ASP A 173 -21.11 39.74 11.89
CA ASP A 173 -20.20 40.90 11.97
C ASP A 173 -19.70 41.21 13.40
N GLY A 174 -19.59 40.17 14.24
CA GLY A 174 -19.13 40.27 15.63
C GLY A 174 -20.17 40.78 16.63
N ALA A 175 -21.38 41.15 16.19
CA ALA A 175 -22.48 41.58 17.05
C ALA A 175 -23.51 40.45 17.24
N PRO A 176 -24.20 40.37 18.39
CA PRO A 176 -25.30 39.43 18.59
C PRO A 176 -26.37 39.58 17.52
N VAL A 177 -26.90 38.43 17.08
CA VAL A 177 -27.96 38.35 16.09
C VAL A 177 -29.27 38.83 16.73
N VAL A 178 -29.93 39.80 16.07
CA VAL A 178 -31.20 40.38 16.51
C VAL A 178 -32.17 40.40 15.34
N GLN A 179 -33.37 39.86 15.53
CA GLN A 179 -34.42 39.85 14.52
C GLN A 179 -35.74 40.39 15.07
N ASP A 180 -36.30 41.37 14.37
CA ASP A 180 -37.60 41.95 14.65
C ASP A 180 -38.67 41.32 13.74
N PHE A 181 -39.73 40.81 14.37
CA PHE A 181 -40.91 40.27 13.70
C PHE A 181 -42.13 41.13 14.02
N ILE A 182 -42.83 41.60 12.99
CA ILE A 182 -44.16 42.21 13.14
C ILE A 182 -45.19 41.11 12.91
N VAL A 183 -46.02 40.85 13.93
CA VAL A 183 -47.04 39.80 13.94
C VAL A 183 -48.43 40.43 13.84
N GLY A 184 -49.15 40.05 12.79
CA GLY A 184 -50.52 40.49 12.54
C GLY A 184 -51.55 39.65 13.28
N LEU A 185 -52.83 39.92 13.01
CA LEU A 185 -53.95 39.20 13.63
C LEU A 185 -53.98 37.71 13.30
N ASP A 186 -53.44 37.32 12.14
CA ASP A 186 -53.39 35.93 11.65
C ASP A 186 -52.14 35.17 12.14
N GLY A 187 -51.32 35.78 12.99
CA GLY A 187 -50.01 35.23 13.38
C GLY A 187 -48.96 35.40 12.28
N LYS A 188 -47.82 34.72 12.44
CA LYS A 188 -46.71 34.74 11.49
C LYS A 188 -45.92 33.45 11.60
N THR A 189 -45.73 32.77 10.48
CA THR A 189 -44.82 31.62 10.36
C THR A 189 -43.89 31.85 9.19
N GLY A 190 -42.68 31.35 9.26
CA GLY A 190 -41.74 31.46 8.15
C GLY A 190 -40.35 30.98 8.52
N GLU A 191 -39.41 31.28 7.63
CA GLU A 191 -38.00 30.98 7.77
C GLU A 191 -37.18 32.25 7.57
N TRP A 192 -36.03 32.26 8.22
CA TRP A 192 -35.02 33.30 8.10
C TRP A 192 -33.66 32.63 7.97
N GLU A 193 -33.00 32.87 6.84
CA GLU A 193 -31.62 32.41 6.61
C GLU A 193 -30.65 33.39 7.28
N LEU A 194 -29.73 32.85 8.07
CA LEU A 194 -28.63 33.59 8.63
C LEU A 194 -27.32 33.11 7.98
N ASP A 195 -26.69 34.01 7.25
CA ASP A 195 -25.42 33.75 6.57
C ASP A 195 -24.23 34.23 7.41
N GLU A 196 -23.10 33.52 7.29
CA GLU A 196 -21.83 33.88 7.93
C GLU A 196 -21.94 34.10 9.45
N VAL A 197 -22.76 33.28 10.11
CA VAL A 197 -22.96 33.34 11.56
C VAL A 197 -21.85 32.63 12.30
N VAL A 198 -21.57 33.12 13.51
CA VAL A 198 -20.67 32.49 14.48
C VAL A 198 -21.44 32.19 15.76
N PHE A 199 -21.65 30.91 16.05
CA PHE A 199 -22.09 30.42 17.36
C PHE A 199 -20.85 30.37 18.25
N ASP A 200 -20.80 31.23 19.27
CA ASP A 200 -19.70 31.36 20.22
C ASP A 200 -20.11 30.76 21.58
N MET A 201 -19.80 29.48 21.77
CA MET A 201 -20.19 28.69 22.93
C MET A 201 -18.98 28.35 23.81
N ALA A 202 -17.85 29.05 23.64
CA ALA A 202 -16.63 28.76 24.39
C ALA A 202 -16.78 28.93 25.92
N ALA A 203 -17.73 29.77 26.36
CA ALA A 203 -18.03 29.96 27.78
C ALA A 203 -18.84 28.81 28.38
N GLN A 204 -19.72 28.19 27.58
CA GLN A 204 -20.54 27.04 27.94
C GLN A 204 -20.86 26.24 26.67
N ALA A 205 -20.16 25.12 26.47
CA ALA A 205 -20.31 24.31 25.27
C ALA A 205 -21.75 23.81 25.08
N ASN A 206 -22.17 23.63 23.83
CA ASN A 206 -23.51 23.19 23.43
C ASN A 206 -24.66 24.08 23.94
N LYS A 207 -24.42 25.35 24.31
CA LYS A 207 -25.47 26.24 24.84
C LYS A 207 -25.69 27.46 23.95
N ILE A 208 -26.93 27.65 23.51
CA ILE A 208 -27.38 28.87 22.84
C ILE A 208 -28.04 29.77 23.88
N LYS A 209 -27.55 31.00 24.00
CA LYS A 209 -28.07 32.00 24.92
C LYS A 209 -28.96 32.96 24.15
N TRP A 210 -30.23 33.06 24.54
CA TRP A 210 -31.23 33.81 23.79
C TRP A 210 -32.26 34.50 24.70
N ASN A 211 -32.97 35.48 24.15
CA ASN A 211 -34.14 36.08 24.77
C ASN A 211 -35.11 36.59 23.71
N VAL A 212 -36.31 36.96 24.17
CA VAL A 212 -37.27 37.72 23.36
C VAL A 212 -37.78 38.93 24.13
N LEU A 213 -37.98 40.02 23.40
CA LEU A 213 -38.76 41.18 23.84
C LEU A 213 -40.03 41.25 23.00
N ILE A 214 -41.18 41.17 23.66
CA ILE A 214 -42.49 41.28 23.02
C ILE A 214 -43.03 42.68 23.29
N SER A 215 -43.37 43.41 22.23
CA SER A 215 -43.95 44.75 22.32
C SER A 215 -45.37 44.75 21.78
N VAL A 216 -46.31 45.31 22.54
CA VAL A 216 -47.70 45.54 22.11
C VAL A 216 -47.92 47.04 22.03
N ASP A 217 -48.31 47.53 20.85
CA ASP A 217 -48.60 48.96 20.66
C ASP A 217 -49.82 49.40 21.47
N GLY A 218 -49.78 50.65 21.94
CA GLY A 218 -50.86 51.29 22.68
C GLY A 218 -52.15 51.44 21.89
N GLY A 219 -53.27 51.58 22.61
CA GLY A 219 -54.60 51.78 22.04
C GLY A 219 -55.29 50.51 21.52
N GLN A 220 -54.61 49.35 21.55
CA GLN A 220 -55.21 48.06 21.21
C GLN A 220 -56.09 47.53 22.36
N THR A 221 -57.17 46.81 22.04
CA THR A 221 -58.03 46.15 23.04
C THR A 221 -57.75 44.65 23.07
N ILE A 222 -57.36 44.12 24.22
CA ILE A 222 -57.10 42.68 24.39
C ILE A 222 -58.31 42.03 25.05
N ALA A 223 -59.10 41.26 24.29
CA ALA A 223 -60.35 40.68 24.77
C ALA A 223 -60.14 39.46 25.71
N ASN A 224 -59.22 38.56 25.35
CA ASN A 224 -58.74 37.44 26.17
C ASN A 224 -57.36 37.03 25.62
N ALA A 225 -56.31 37.06 26.43
CA ALA A 225 -55.01 36.54 26.03
C ALA A 225 -54.68 35.29 26.83
N GLY A 226 -54.60 34.15 26.15
CA GLY A 226 -53.95 32.95 26.69
C GLY A 226 -52.43 33.13 26.75
N ASP A 227 -51.71 32.05 27.01
CA ASP A 227 -50.25 32.11 26.94
C ASP A 227 -49.78 32.34 25.50
N LEU A 228 -48.87 33.30 25.31
CA LEU A 228 -48.18 33.48 24.04
C LEU A 228 -47.05 32.45 23.95
N LEU A 229 -47.21 31.48 23.05
CA LEU A 229 -46.24 30.42 22.80
C LEU A 229 -45.45 30.75 21.53
N LEU A 230 -44.21 31.18 21.70
CA LEU A 230 -43.29 31.42 20.59
C LEU A 230 -42.37 30.21 20.43
N ALA A 231 -42.17 29.78 19.20
CA ALA A 231 -41.22 28.72 18.87
C ALA A 231 -40.29 29.20 17.74
N PHE A 232 -39.00 28.96 17.94
CA PHE A 232 -37.95 29.16 16.94
C PHE A 232 -37.12 27.88 16.88
N GLU A 233 -36.86 27.38 15.69
CA GLU A 233 -36.04 26.19 15.45
C GLU A 233 -34.84 26.59 14.60
N LEU A 234 -33.65 26.29 15.09
CA LEU A 234 -32.42 26.44 14.32
C LEU A 234 -32.15 25.12 13.62
N LYS A 235 -32.15 25.15 12.29
CA LYS A 235 -32.07 23.97 11.44
C LYS A 235 -31.14 24.17 10.26
N ASP A 236 -30.83 23.07 9.58
CA ASP A 236 -30.04 23.03 8.35
C ASP A 236 -28.69 23.76 8.49
N VAL A 237 -27.97 23.51 9.59
CA VAL A 237 -26.65 24.12 9.83
C VAL A 237 -25.65 23.61 8.79
N ARG A 238 -25.17 24.53 7.96
CA ARG A 238 -24.09 24.31 7.00
C ARG A 238 -22.85 25.01 7.53
N PHE A 239 -22.07 24.31 8.32
CA PHE A 239 -20.86 24.89 8.91
C PHE A 239 -19.72 24.96 7.88
N THR A 240 -18.97 26.05 7.92
CA THR A 240 -17.65 26.18 7.29
C THR A 240 -16.54 25.78 8.27
N ARG A 241 -16.79 25.94 9.57
CA ARG A 241 -15.85 25.57 10.64
C ARG A 241 -16.58 25.17 11.91
N LEU A 242 -16.10 24.11 12.56
CA LEU A 242 -16.58 23.64 13.85
C LEU A 242 -15.39 23.40 14.79
N GLU A 243 -15.51 23.87 16.03
CA GLU A 243 -14.55 23.61 17.11
C GLU A 243 -15.24 22.94 18.29
N GLY A 244 -14.60 21.93 18.88
CA GLY A 244 -15.20 21.21 19.99
C GLY A 244 -14.44 19.95 20.40
N GLY A 245 -14.85 19.33 21.50
CA GLY A 245 -14.47 17.96 21.82
C GLY A 245 -15.38 16.98 21.09
N ILE A 246 -14.81 16.13 20.22
CA ILE A 246 -15.57 15.11 19.47
C ILE A 246 -15.23 13.75 20.06
N ASP A 247 -16.25 12.96 20.40
CA ASP A 247 -16.01 11.62 20.95
C ASP A 247 -15.30 10.70 19.92
N PRO A 248 -14.46 9.75 20.37
CA PRO A 248 -13.74 8.88 19.46
C PRO A 248 -14.69 8.07 18.57
N ARG A 249 -14.45 8.09 17.26
CA ARG A 249 -15.28 7.40 16.27
C ARG A 249 -14.47 6.41 15.47
N VAL A 250 -15.01 5.21 15.29
CA VAL A 250 -14.39 4.18 14.45
C VAL A 250 -15.03 4.21 13.06
N ILE A 251 -14.18 4.22 12.05
CA ILE A 251 -14.54 4.13 10.63
C ILE A 251 -13.87 2.88 10.07
N ASP A 252 -14.67 1.97 9.52
CA ASP A 252 -14.13 0.78 8.86
C ASP A 252 -13.52 1.15 7.49
N ILE A 253 -12.37 0.57 7.19
CA ILE A 253 -11.72 0.63 5.88
C ILE A 253 -12.31 -0.50 5.04
N ASP A 254 -12.89 -0.14 3.89
CA ASP A 254 -13.47 -1.11 2.98
C ASP A 254 -12.41 -2.12 2.51
N PRO A 255 -12.72 -3.43 2.48
CA PRO A 255 -11.76 -4.42 2.03
C PRO A 255 -11.35 -4.22 0.58
N GLY A 256 -10.04 -4.30 0.32
CA GLY A 256 -9.47 -4.23 -1.02
C GLY A 256 -8.33 -5.23 -1.21
N GLU A 257 -7.69 -5.20 -2.38
CA GLU A 257 -6.55 -6.04 -2.70
C GLU A 257 -5.45 -5.26 -3.40
N PHE A 258 -4.20 -5.48 -2.99
CA PHE A 258 -3.01 -5.09 -3.73
C PHE A 258 -2.69 -6.24 -4.69
N ASN A 259 -2.80 -5.97 -6.00
CA ASN A 259 -2.38 -6.90 -7.03
C ASN A 259 -0.97 -6.53 -7.47
N LEU A 260 0.02 -7.12 -6.80
CA LEU A 260 1.42 -6.82 -7.07
C LEU A 260 1.83 -7.28 -8.49
N ASP A 261 1.24 -8.36 -9.00
CA ASP A 261 1.44 -8.92 -10.36
C ASP A 261 2.91 -8.87 -10.84
N ILE A 262 3.83 -9.30 -9.97
CA ILE A 262 5.27 -9.26 -10.28
C ILE A 262 5.65 -10.56 -10.99
N ASP A 263 5.79 -10.47 -12.31
CA ASP A 263 6.17 -11.57 -13.21
C ASP A 263 7.48 -12.27 -12.82
N PHE A 264 8.39 -11.53 -12.16
CA PHE A 264 9.63 -12.08 -11.64
C PHE A 264 9.39 -13.31 -10.74
N TRP A 265 8.32 -13.32 -9.92
CA TRP A 265 8.05 -14.44 -9.00
C TRP A 265 7.59 -15.71 -9.68
N ASN A 266 6.95 -15.62 -10.85
CA ASN A 266 6.42 -16.77 -11.58
C ASN A 266 7.50 -17.81 -11.91
N ASN A 267 8.77 -17.40 -11.96
CA ASN A 267 9.90 -18.25 -12.29
C ASN A 267 10.55 -18.94 -11.08
N PHE A 268 10.13 -18.63 -9.85
CA PHE A 268 10.72 -19.22 -8.66
C PHE A 268 9.69 -19.92 -7.78
N ASN A 269 9.99 -21.18 -7.44
CA ASN A 269 9.26 -21.95 -6.43
C ASN A 269 10.22 -22.30 -5.30
N GLY A 270 9.84 -22.05 -4.04
CA GLY A 270 10.67 -22.35 -2.88
C GLY A 270 10.32 -21.48 -1.67
N GLU A 271 11.19 -21.47 -0.67
CA GLU A 271 11.02 -20.68 0.55
C GLU A 271 11.81 -19.38 0.45
N PHE A 272 11.15 -18.26 0.72
CA PHE A 272 11.75 -16.92 0.73
C PHE A 272 11.43 -16.21 2.05
N GLY A 273 12.24 -15.22 2.39
CA GLY A 273 11.91 -14.27 3.44
C GLY A 273 12.69 -12.98 3.24
N PHE A 274 12.01 -11.85 3.48
CA PHE A 274 12.62 -10.53 3.41
C PHE A 274 13.06 -10.07 4.79
N ASN A 275 14.04 -9.17 4.82
CA ASN A 275 14.58 -8.63 6.06
C ASN A 275 14.22 -7.16 6.29
N ASP A 276 13.81 -6.44 5.25
CA ASP A 276 13.61 -5.00 5.30
C ASP A 276 12.43 -4.53 4.44
N ALA A 277 11.37 -5.35 4.41
CA ALA A 277 10.14 -4.97 3.74
C ALA A 277 9.37 -3.94 4.57
N LYS A 278 8.67 -3.04 3.89
CA LYS A 278 7.85 -2.02 4.53
C LYS A 278 6.58 -1.70 3.75
N ILE A 279 5.57 -1.26 4.48
CA ILE A 279 4.36 -0.63 3.92
C ILE A 279 4.26 0.76 4.53
N GLU A 280 4.32 1.79 3.70
CA GLU A 280 4.11 3.17 4.08
C GLU A 280 2.68 3.59 3.71
N MET A 281 2.04 4.36 4.58
CA MET A 281 0.77 5.00 4.33
C MET A 281 0.97 6.50 4.40
N THR A 282 0.51 7.19 3.35
CA THR A 282 0.51 8.65 3.30
C THR A 282 -0.90 9.14 3.45
N VAL A 283 -1.16 9.87 4.52
CA VAL A 283 -2.44 10.53 4.73
C VAL A 283 -2.33 11.97 4.24
N THR A 284 -3.09 12.30 3.20
CA THR A 284 -3.29 13.68 2.75
C THR A 284 -4.59 14.19 3.36
N ASN A 285 -4.49 15.13 4.28
CA ASN A 285 -5.62 15.68 5.02
C ASN A 285 -5.81 17.17 4.69
N TYR A 286 -7.02 17.55 4.33
CA TYR A 286 -7.46 18.93 4.20
C TYR A 286 -8.58 19.19 5.20
N GLY A 287 -8.42 20.16 6.09
CA GLY A 287 -9.50 20.66 6.95
C GLY A 287 -10.01 19.73 8.06
N LEU A 288 -9.60 18.46 8.10
CA LEU A 288 -9.93 17.52 9.18
C LEU A 288 -8.81 17.55 10.23
N LYS A 289 -8.76 18.59 11.07
CA LYS A 289 -7.67 18.83 12.03
C LYS A 289 -7.82 17.96 13.28
N VAL A 290 -7.97 16.65 13.07
CA VAL A 290 -8.24 15.61 14.07
C VAL A 290 -7.10 14.59 14.05
N PRO A 291 -6.57 14.18 15.22
CA PRO A 291 -5.67 13.03 15.29
C PRO A 291 -6.38 11.75 14.85
N MET A 292 -5.64 10.83 14.22
CA MET A 292 -6.20 9.59 13.69
C MET A 292 -5.30 8.41 14.04
N SER A 293 -5.88 7.31 14.49
CA SER A 293 -5.19 6.04 14.65
C SER A 293 -5.67 5.06 13.59
N VAL A 294 -4.76 4.61 12.74
CA VAL A 294 -5.04 3.67 11.65
C VAL A 294 -4.53 2.29 12.03
N ASN A 295 -5.47 1.35 12.19
CA ASN A 295 -5.17 -0.05 12.46
C ASN A 295 -5.46 -0.86 11.19
N MET A 296 -4.41 -1.25 10.49
CA MET A 296 -4.54 -1.99 9.23
C MET A 296 -4.60 -3.49 9.46
N ALA A 297 -5.42 -4.16 8.66
CA ALA A 297 -5.43 -5.60 8.53
C ALA A 297 -4.97 -5.97 7.13
N PHE A 298 -3.81 -6.64 7.03
CA PHE A 298 -3.35 -7.24 5.78
C PHE A 298 -3.38 -8.77 5.86
N THR A 299 -3.67 -9.41 4.74
CA THR A 299 -3.58 -10.87 4.62
C THR A 299 -2.94 -11.22 3.30
N ALA A 300 -1.81 -11.93 3.36
CA ALA A 300 -1.13 -12.46 2.18
C ALA A 300 -1.54 -13.90 1.94
N TYR A 301 -1.75 -14.23 0.66
CA TYR A 301 -2.07 -15.57 0.18
C TYR A 301 -0.96 -16.04 -0.76
N GLY A 302 -0.59 -17.31 -0.68
CA GLY A 302 0.39 -17.90 -1.60
C GLY A 302 0.66 -19.37 -1.32
N ASP A 303 0.71 -20.20 -2.37
CA ASP A 303 1.00 -21.64 -2.30
C ASP A 303 0.12 -22.41 -1.27
N GLY A 304 -1.16 -22.03 -1.17
CA GLY A 304 -2.12 -22.62 -0.22
C GLY A 304 -1.86 -22.25 1.25
N LYS A 305 -0.94 -21.32 1.52
CA LYS A 305 -0.66 -20.74 2.84
C LYS A 305 -1.32 -19.36 2.95
N VAL A 306 -1.59 -18.99 4.20
CA VAL A 306 -2.12 -17.67 4.58
C VAL A 306 -1.22 -17.09 5.65
N LYS A 307 -0.89 -15.80 5.53
CA LYS A 307 -0.16 -15.03 6.54
C LYS A 307 -0.94 -13.79 6.91
N GLU A 308 -1.23 -13.64 8.19
CA GLU A 308 -1.95 -12.50 8.74
C GLU A 308 -0.98 -11.47 9.31
N PHE A 309 -1.31 -10.21 9.07
CA PHE A 309 -0.57 -9.09 9.60
C PHE A 309 -0.87 -8.85 11.07
N ALA A 310 0.19 -8.49 11.80
CA ALA A 310 0.15 -7.99 13.16
C ALA A 310 1.13 -6.81 13.26
N GLY A 311 0.62 -5.66 13.67
CA GLY A 311 1.43 -4.47 13.88
C GLY A 311 0.74 -3.48 14.81
N ASP A 312 1.52 -2.52 15.30
CA ASP A 312 1.03 -1.45 16.17
C ASP A 312 0.28 -0.38 15.34
N PRO A 313 -0.85 0.17 15.81
CA PRO A 313 -1.58 1.20 15.06
C PRO A 313 -0.70 2.41 14.70
N LEU A 314 -0.82 2.91 13.47
CA LEU A 314 -0.14 4.15 13.07
C LEU A 314 -0.94 5.35 13.56
N VAL A 315 -0.29 6.27 14.28
CA VAL A 315 -0.95 7.46 14.87
C VAL A 315 -0.51 8.72 14.13
N PHE A 316 -1.45 9.29 13.38
CA PHE A 316 -1.30 10.54 12.65
C PHE A 316 -1.70 11.71 13.56
N SER A 317 -0.86 12.74 13.60
CA SER A 317 -0.87 13.75 14.66
C SER A 317 -1.98 14.79 14.57
N GLY A 318 -2.79 14.78 13.49
CA GLY A 318 -3.83 15.77 13.23
C GLY A 318 -3.21 17.12 12.85
N TRP A 319 -3.55 17.64 11.67
CA TRP A 319 -2.88 18.84 11.16
C TRP A 319 -3.52 20.14 11.65
N ASN A 320 -2.80 20.94 12.43
CA ASN A 320 -3.37 22.13 13.08
C ASN A 320 -3.03 23.49 12.43
N ASN A 321 -2.15 23.56 11.42
CA ASN A 321 -1.64 24.84 10.90
C ASN A 321 -2.14 25.18 9.47
N GLY A 322 -3.02 26.18 9.36
CA GLY A 322 -3.43 26.76 8.06
C GLY A 322 -4.63 26.08 7.38
N ASN A 323 -4.91 26.50 6.14
CA ASN A 323 -6.01 26.03 5.30
C ASN A 323 -5.48 25.34 4.04
N GLU A 324 -4.37 24.62 4.17
CA GLU A 324 -3.72 23.87 3.09
C GLU A 324 -3.76 22.38 3.40
N ALA A 325 -3.70 21.55 2.36
CA ALA A 325 -3.59 20.11 2.52
C ALA A 325 -2.24 19.77 3.17
N HIS A 326 -2.29 18.90 4.17
CA HIS A 326 -1.12 18.38 4.85
C HIS A 326 -0.92 16.91 4.54
N LYS A 327 0.35 16.52 4.37
CA LYS A 327 0.74 15.13 4.14
C LYS A 327 1.60 14.65 5.28
N GLU A 328 1.21 13.53 5.87
CA GLU A 328 1.99 12.81 6.86
C GLU A 328 2.15 11.36 6.37
N THR A 329 3.38 10.85 6.40
CA THR A 329 3.70 9.47 5.98
C THR A 329 4.23 8.72 7.19
N LEU A 330 3.57 7.62 7.53
CA LEU A 330 3.98 6.67 8.56
C LEU A 330 4.02 5.27 7.93
N GLY A 331 4.71 4.33 8.53
CA GLY A 331 4.79 2.99 7.95
C GLY A 331 4.96 1.86 8.94
N TYR A 332 4.70 0.67 8.43
CA TYR A 332 4.99 -0.59 9.07
C TYR A 332 6.31 -1.14 8.55
N ASP A 333 7.19 -1.48 9.48
CA ASP A 333 8.44 -2.17 9.23
C ASP A 333 8.64 -3.27 10.30
N LYS A 334 9.83 -3.89 10.32
CA LYS A 334 10.15 -4.94 11.29
C LYS A 334 10.21 -4.48 12.75
N SER A 335 10.22 -3.17 13.02
CA SER A 335 10.30 -2.62 14.38
C SER A 335 8.94 -2.53 15.06
N ASN A 336 7.85 -2.43 14.28
CA ASN A 336 6.49 -2.24 14.77
C ASN A 336 5.48 -3.25 14.18
N SER A 337 5.93 -4.25 13.42
CA SER A 337 5.06 -5.24 12.80
C SER A 337 5.76 -6.53 12.39
N ASN A 338 4.96 -7.53 11.97
CA ASN A 338 5.43 -8.77 11.34
C ASN A 338 5.50 -8.69 9.80
N ILE A 339 5.58 -7.48 9.20
CA ILE A 339 5.44 -7.29 7.75
C ILE A 339 6.36 -8.16 6.89
N ASN A 340 7.59 -8.42 7.34
CA ASN A 340 8.53 -9.32 6.68
C ASN A 340 8.00 -10.76 6.55
N ASP A 341 7.23 -11.25 7.52
CA ASP A 341 6.61 -12.58 7.47
C ASP A 341 5.38 -12.60 6.55
N VAL A 342 4.58 -11.54 6.56
CA VAL A 342 3.43 -11.41 5.66
C VAL A 342 3.89 -11.41 4.20
N LEU A 343 4.92 -10.63 3.88
CA LEU A 343 5.48 -10.52 2.54
C LEU A 343 6.43 -11.68 2.20
N SER A 344 6.65 -12.65 3.10
CA SER A 344 7.48 -13.84 2.82
C SER A 344 6.80 -14.87 1.92
N LEU A 345 5.46 -14.84 1.83
CA LEU A 345 4.76 -15.57 0.79
C LEU A 345 5.04 -14.85 -0.53
N PRO A 346 5.56 -15.55 -1.56
CA PRO A 346 5.75 -14.95 -2.88
C PRO A 346 4.43 -14.27 -3.28
N PRO A 347 4.43 -12.97 -3.56
CA PRO A 347 3.22 -12.24 -3.91
C PRO A 347 2.81 -12.54 -5.37
N LYS A 348 2.69 -13.83 -5.69
CA LYS A 348 2.16 -14.33 -6.96
C LYS A 348 0.66 -14.17 -7.03
N ASP A 349 0.01 -14.22 -5.86
CA ASP A 349 -1.43 -14.00 -5.73
C ASP A 349 -1.67 -12.55 -5.26
N LYS A 350 -2.50 -12.38 -4.25
CA LYS A 350 -2.94 -11.07 -3.76
C LYS A 350 -2.62 -10.87 -2.29
N ILE A 351 -2.45 -9.61 -1.91
CA ILE A 351 -2.49 -9.17 -0.52
C ILE A 351 -3.80 -8.43 -0.34
N THR A 352 -4.70 -8.93 0.51
CA THR A 352 -5.92 -8.20 0.84
C THR A 352 -5.64 -7.22 1.97
N TYR A 353 -6.27 -6.05 1.92
CA TYR A 353 -6.22 -5.06 2.99
C TYR A 353 -7.62 -4.72 3.49
N GLY A 354 -7.68 -4.17 4.70
CA GLY A 354 -8.84 -3.60 5.36
C GLY A 354 -8.39 -3.02 6.69
N GLY A 355 -9.32 -2.83 7.63
CA GLY A 355 -8.98 -2.38 8.98
C GLY A 355 -9.93 -1.30 9.46
N ALA A 356 -9.44 -0.47 10.37
CA ALA A 356 -10.23 0.59 10.98
C ALA A 356 -9.41 1.84 11.25
N ILE A 357 -10.05 3.00 11.10
CA ILE A 357 -9.54 4.31 11.47
C ILE A 357 -10.30 4.76 12.71
N THR A 358 -9.60 5.03 13.81
CA THR A 358 -10.17 5.69 14.99
C THR A 358 -9.86 7.18 14.91
N ILE A 359 -10.90 8.00 14.74
CA ILE A 359 -10.82 9.46 14.76
C ILE A 359 -10.80 9.95 16.21
N ASN A 360 -9.97 10.95 16.47
CA ASN A 360 -9.78 11.59 17.78
C ASN A 360 -9.62 10.59 18.94
N PRO A 361 -8.70 9.61 18.87
CA PRO A 361 -8.57 8.54 19.86
C PRO A 361 -8.27 9.06 21.28
N GLY A 362 -7.77 10.29 21.42
CA GLY A 362 -7.50 10.93 22.72
C GLY A 362 -8.67 11.69 23.33
N ASN A 363 -9.83 11.74 22.67
CA ASN A 363 -11.00 12.55 23.03
C ASN A 363 -10.64 14.02 23.35
N GLY A 364 -9.78 14.62 22.52
CA GLY A 364 -9.33 16.00 22.66
C GLY A 364 -10.28 16.99 21.98
N LYS A 365 -10.03 18.29 22.21
CA LYS A 365 -10.64 19.33 21.36
C LYS A 365 -10.01 19.33 19.98
N VAL A 366 -10.83 19.53 18.96
CA VAL A 366 -10.44 19.48 17.55
C VAL A 366 -11.10 20.60 16.76
N VAL A 367 -10.60 20.82 15.55
CA VAL A 367 -11.13 21.78 14.59
C VAL A 367 -11.43 21.04 13.30
N VAL A 368 -12.61 21.28 12.73
CA VAL A 368 -13.06 20.62 11.50
C VAL A 368 -13.62 21.68 10.54
N LEU A 369 -13.19 21.64 9.28
CA LEU A 369 -13.73 22.49 8.22
C LEU A 369 -14.86 21.77 7.48
N GLY A 370 -15.85 22.52 7.01
CA GLY A 370 -17.04 21.97 6.33
C GLY A 370 -16.79 21.31 4.98
N ASP A 371 -15.65 21.61 4.35
CA ASP A 371 -15.14 20.99 3.12
C ASP A 371 -13.96 20.02 3.40
N GLY A 372 -13.78 19.67 4.67
CA GLY A 372 -12.71 18.80 5.12
C GLY A 372 -12.80 17.41 4.50
N ASN A 373 -11.65 16.89 4.08
CA ASN A 373 -11.49 15.56 3.50
C ASN A 373 -10.12 14.98 3.82
N ALA A 374 -10.02 13.66 3.80
CA ALA A 374 -8.76 12.94 3.88
C ALA A 374 -8.70 11.83 2.84
N ASN A 375 -7.50 11.64 2.31
CA ASN A 375 -7.13 10.59 1.39
C ASN A 375 -5.96 9.79 1.95
N VAL A 376 -6.00 8.47 1.80
CA VAL A 376 -4.94 7.57 2.23
C VAL A 376 -4.36 6.86 1.01
N ASP A 377 -3.06 7.01 0.79
CA ASP A 377 -2.30 6.30 -0.23
C ASP A 377 -1.44 5.23 0.45
N ALA A 378 -1.28 4.06 -0.17
CA ALA A 378 -0.38 3.00 0.29
C ALA A 378 0.80 2.81 -0.66
N TYR A 379 1.96 2.56 -0.05
CA TYR A 379 3.20 2.31 -0.76
C TYR A 379 3.93 1.11 -0.14
N ILE A 380 4.18 0.09 -0.94
CA ILE A 380 4.88 -1.13 -0.53
C ILE A 380 6.30 -1.07 -1.10
N GLU A 381 7.30 -1.29 -0.26
CA GLU A 381 8.70 -1.35 -0.67
C GLU A 381 9.32 -2.65 -0.14
N ILE A 382 9.84 -3.49 -1.05
CA ILE A 382 10.47 -4.77 -0.73
C ILE A 382 11.89 -4.80 -1.33
N PRO A 383 12.92 -4.49 -0.54
CA PRO A 383 14.31 -4.63 -0.99
C PRO A 383 14.67 -6.10 -1.24
N LEU A 384 15.56 -6.37 -2.21
CA LEU A 384 16.20 -7.70 -2.38
C LEU A 384 17.30 -7.94 -1.32
N ASP A 385 16.94 -7.71 -0.06
CA ASP A 385 17.63 -8.20 1.13
C ASP A 385 16.80 -9.38 1.66
N LEU A 386 17.20 -10.57 1.24
CA LEU A 386 16.37 -11.77 1.34
C LEU A 386 17.19 -12.98 1.77
N LYS A 387 16.48 -13.95 2.36
CA LYS A 387 16.95 -15.32 2.53
C LYS A 387 16.10 -16.23 1.65
N ALA A 388 16.74 -17.22 1.04
CA ALA A 388 16.00 -18.19 0.23
C ALA A 388 16.57 -19.60 0.33
N LYS A 389 15.68 -20.59 0.26
CA LYS A 389 16.02 -22.01 0.29
C LYS A 389 15.17 -22.80 -0.70
N ASN A 390 15.77 -23.85 -1.26
CA ASN A 390 15.11 -24.79 -2.15
C ASN A 390 14.46 -24.14 -3.38
N LEU A 391 15.02 -23.02 -3.86
CA LEU A 391 14.51 -22.38 -5.07
C LEU A 391 14.82 -23.26 -6.27
N VAL A 392 13.85 -23.69 -7.06
CA VAL A 392 14.18 -24.50 -8.25
C VAL A 392 14.55 -23.58 -9.40
N PHE A 393 15.81 -23.67 -9.85
CA PHE A 393 16.29 -23.04 -11.08
C PHE A 393 16.24 -24.06 -12.22
N ASN A 394 15.60 -23.69 -13.32
CA ASN A 394 15.51 -24.50 -14.54
C ASN A 394 15.96 -23.68 -15.75
N ASP A 395 16.93 -24.19 -16.50
CA ASP A 395 17.33 -23.60 -17.78
C ASP A 395 17.58 -24.68 -18.83
N THR A 396 17.31 -24.37 -20.09
CA THR A 396 17.40 -25.32 -21.22
C THR A 396 18.47 -24.88 -22.21
N ILE A 397 19.39 -25.79 -22.51
CA ILE A 397 20.44 -25.64 -23.50
C ILE A 397 20.08 -26.51 -24.71
N ASP A 398 20.03 -25.90 -25.88
CA ASP A 398 19.87 -26.61 -27.16
C ASP A 398 21.22 -27.23 -27.55
N VAL A 399 21.20 -28.51 -27.94
CA VAL A 399 22.39 -29.24 -28.36
C VAL A 399 22.18 -29.79 -29.77
N ASP A 400 23.07 -29.42 -30.68
CA ASP A 400 23.07 -29.97 -32.03
C ASP A 400 24.33 -30.83 -32.27
N LEU A 401 24.11 -32.14 -32.37
CA LEU A 401 25.13 -33.13 -32.69
C LEU A 401 24.90 -33.61 -34.13
N ASN A 402 25.89 -33.39 -34.98
CA ASN A 402 25.85 -33.75 -36.40
C ASN A 402 26.36 -35.18 -36.70
N GLU A 403 26.90 -35.88 -35.69
CA GLU A 403 27.46 -37.23 -35.82
C GLU A 403 27.06 -38.11 -34.63
N LYS A 404 27.06 -39.43 -34.87
CA LYS A 404 27.00 -40.42 -33.80
C LYS A 404 28.36 -40.51 -33.13
N LEU A 405 28.38 -40.22 -31.83
CA LEU A 405 29.58 -40.09 -31.01
C LEU A 405 29.59 -41.06 -29.82
N SER A 406 28.42 -41.62 -29.45
CA SER A 406 28.26 -42.45 -28.25
C SER A 406 29.24 -43.63 -28.15
N ASP A 407 29.56 -44.26 -29.28
CA ASP A 407 30.48 -45.41 -29.35
C ASP A 407 31.97 -45.04 -29.41
N LYS A 408 32.26 -43.77 -29.71
CA LYS A 408 33.61 -43.17 -29.77
C LYS A 408 34.04 -42.55 -28.45
N ILE A 409 33.10 -42.18 -27.57
CA ILE A 409 33.38 -41.53 -26.28
C ILE A 409 33.68 -42.60 -25.22
N LEU A 410 34.87 -42.51 -24.60
CA LEU A 410 35.27 -43.35 -23.47
C LEU A 410 34.87 -42.74 -22.13
N GLU A 411 35.09 -41.43 -21.98
CA GLU A 411 34.76 -40.67 -20.78
C GLU A 411 34.29 -39.28 -21.21
N ALA A 412 33.28 -38.74 -20.53
CA ALA A 412 32.84 -37.37 -20.74
C ALA A 412 32.49 -36.70 -19.43
N ALA A 413 32.81 -35.41 -19.30
CA ALA A 413 32.49 -34.60 -18.15
C ALA A 413 32.25 -33.14 -18.55
N ILE A 414 31.39 -32.46 -17.80
CA ILE A 414 31.17 -31.02 -17.92
C ILE A 414 31.88 -30.36 -16.74
N ARG A 415 32.90 -29.57 -17.04
CA ARG A 415 33.57 -28.72 -16.06
C ARG A 415 32.92 -27.34 -16.07
N ILE A 416 32.54 -26.89 -14.88
CA ILE A 416 31.94 -25.59 -14.64
C ILE A 416 32.94 -24.76 -13.85
N LYS A 417 33.46 -23.70 -14.47
CA LYS A 417 34.24 -22.68 -13.77
C LYS A 417 33.35 -21.47 -13.58
N ALA A 418 33.11 -21.06 -12.34
CA ALA A 418 32.32 -19.87 -12.05
C ALA A 418 33.04 -18.91 -11.11
N GLU A 419 32.92 -17.61 -11.39
CA GLU A 419 33.21 -16.52 -10.45
C GLU A 419 31.86 -15.92 -10.04
N ASN A 420 31.45 -16.14 -8.80
CA ASN A 420 30.14 -15.76 -8.29
C ASN A 420 30.25 -14.66 -7.23
N GLY A 421 29.87 -13.44 -7.59
CA GLY A 421 29.70 -12.31 -6.69
C GLY A 421 28.26 -12.12 -6.20
N VAL A 422 27.33 -12.98 -6.62
CA VAL A 422 25.93 -12.94 -6.16
C VAL A 422 25.80 -13.92 -4.99
N PRO A 423 25.26 -13.51 -3.83
CA PRO A 423 25.18 -14.34 -2.62
C PRO A 423 24.11 -15.45 -2.71
N LEU A 424 24.23 -16.27 -3.74
CA LEU A 424 23.35 -17.37 -4.11
C LEU A 424 24.18 -18.54 -4.63
N GLU A 425 23.94 -19.74 -4.10
CA GLU A 425 24.51 -20.99 -4.60
C GLU A 425 23.52 -21.70 -5.52
N LEU A 426 24.03 -22.51 -6.44
CA LEU A 426 23.26 -23.47 -7.22
C LEU A 426 23.82 -24.88 -6.98
N LYS A 427 23.03 -25.78 -6.40
CA LYS A 427 23.45 -27.12 -5.99
C LYS A 427 22.29 -28.10 -5.99
N ASP A 428 22.56 -29.37 -5.70
CA ASP A 428 21.56 -30.41 -5.42
C ASP A 428 20.45 -30.52 -6.48
N GLY A 429 20.78 -31.07 -7.65
CA GLY A 429 19.87 -31.19 -8.78
C GLY A 429 20.29 -32.24 -9.81
N ASN A 430 19.82 -32.07 -11.04
CA ASN A 430 20.10 -32.93 -12.17
C ASN A 430 20.31 -32.12 -13.47
N LEU A 431 21.15 -32.64 -14.36
CA LEU A 431 21.07 -32.34 -15.78
C LEU A 431 20.15 -33.36 -16.43
N LEU A 432 19.03 -32.92 -16.99
CA LEU A 432 18.11 -33.79 -17.72
C LEU A 432 18.50 -33.82 -19.19
N LEU A 433 18.72 -35.01 -19.73
CA LEU A 433 19.01 -35.21 -21.15
C LEU A 433 17.69 -35.52 -21.85
N LEU A 434 17.30 -34.67 -22.81
CA LEU A 434 15.99 -34.74 -23.46
C LEU A 434 16.15 -34.97 -24.96
N ASP A 435 15.21 -35.71 -25.54
CA ASP A 435 15.12 -35.91 -26.99
C ASP A 435 14.48 -34.70 -27.71
N ALA A 436 14.32 -34.80 -29.04
CA ALA A 436 13.69 -33.77 -29.86
C ALA A 436 12.23 -33.47 -29.48
N ASN A 437 11.54 -34.39 -28.81
CA ASN A 437 10.16 -34.24 -28.35
C ASN A 437 10.08 -33.74 -26.90
N HIS A 438 11.20 -33.34 -26.29
CA HIS A 438 11.32 -32.97 -24.87
C HIS A 438 10.99 -34.13 -23.91
N ALA A 439 11.09 -35.38 -24.37
CA ALA A 439 10.98 -36.53 -23.49
C ALA A 439 12.31 -36.77 -22.77
N CYS A 440 12.26 -36.98 -21.46
CA CYS A 440 13.45 -37.24 -20.65
C CYS A 440 14.01 -38.62 -21.00
N MET A 441 15.22 -38.65 -21.55
CA MET A 441 15.96 -39.87 -21.87
C MET A 441 16.74 -40.36 -20.66
N ASP A 442 17.35 -39.42 -19.92
CA ASP A 442 18.24 -39.72 -18.81
C ASP A 442 18.45 -38.50 -17.90
N SER A 443 19.09 -38.70 -16.75
CA SER A 443 19.46 -37.63 -15.82
C SER A 443 20.85 -37.85 -15.21
N VAL A 444 21.58 -36.75 -15.02
CA VAL A 444 22.91 -36.74 -14.41
C VAL A 444 22.84 -35.95 -13.12
N LYS A 445 23.17 -36.58 -11.99
CA LYS A 445 23.14 -35.89 -10.69
C LYS A 445 24.16 -34.75 -10.64
N VAL A 446 23.73 -33.61 -10.14
CA VAL A 446 24.56 -32.42 -9.90
C VAL A 446 24.56 -32.12 -8.41
N ASP A 447 25.66 -32.43 -7.73
CA ASP A 447 25.79 -32.09 -6.31
C ASP A 447 26.10 -30.60 -6.13
N ARG A 448 26.99 -30.03 -6.95
CA ARG A 448 27.38 -28.61 -6.90
C ARG A 448 27.50 -28.05 -8.32
N PHE A 449 26.84 -26.93 -8.57
CA PHE A 449 26.88 -26.23 -9.85
C PHE A 449 27.67 -24.92 -9.70
N ILE A 450 27.21 -24.01 -8.83
CA ILE A 450 27.85 -22.75 -8.47
C ILE A 450 27.89 -22.62 -6.95
N ASP A 451 29.04 -22.22 -6.41
CA ASP A 451 29.18 -21.95 -4.99
C ASP A 451 28.77 -20.51 -4.67
N ALA A 452 28.12 -20.30 -3.52
CA ALA A 452 27.80 -18.97 -3.03
C ALA A 452 29.05 -18.28 -2.49
N PRO A 453 29.21 -16.95 -2.69
CA PRO A 453 30.24 -16.18 -2.02
C PRO A 453 30.00 -16.09 -0.51
N VAL A 454 31.07 -15.76 0.20
CA VAL A 454 31.01 -15.44 1.63
C VAL A 454 30.52 -14.00 1.78
N VAL A 455 29.51 -13.81 2.61
CA VAL A 455 28.95 -12.48 2.94
C VAL A 455 29.40 -12.09 4.34
N GLY A 456 30.11 -10.98 4.44
CA GLY A 456 30.54 -10.40 5.72
C GLY A 456 29.41 -9.69 6.46
N ASN A 457 29.65 -9.33 7.73
CA ASN A 457 28.65 -8.68 8.60
C ASN A 457 28.17 -7.29 8.12
N ASN A 458 28.89 -6.68 7.19
CA ASN A 458 28.59 -5.39 6.57
C ASN A 458 27.97 -5.53 5.17
N GLY A 459 27.65 -6.75 4.72
CA GLY A 459 27.17 -7.02 3.36
C GLY A 459 28.26 -6.99 2.28
N GLU A 460 29.54 -6.92 2.65
CA GLU A 460 30.63 -7.10 1.70
C GLU A 460 30.70 -8.56 1.23
N VAL A 461 30.83 -8.72 -0.09
CA VAL A 461 30.85 -10.02 -0.74
C VAL A 461 32.28 -10.38 -1.12
N THR A 462 32.76 -11.52 -0.66
CA THR A 462 33.98 -12.14 -1.18
C THR A 462 33.60 -13.15 -2.25
N VAL A 463 33.91 -12.81 -3.52
CA VAL A 463 33.58 -13.62 -4.70
C VAL A 463 33.96 -15.09 -4.48
N ALA A 464 33.04 -16.00 -4.77
CA ALA A 464 33.32 -17.43 -4.79
C ALA A 464 33.84 -17.86 -6.16
N GLU A 465 35.01 -18.48 -6.16
CA GLU A 465 35.51 -19.20 -7.33
C GLU A 465 35.18 -20.69 -7.17
N SER A 466 34.52 -21.26 -8.18
CA SER A 466 34.20 -22.69 -8.20
C SER A 466 34.72 -23.34 -9.49
N ASN A 467 35.13 -24.60 -9.37
CA ASN A 467 35.61 -25.44 -10.48
C ASN A 467 35.03 -26.85 -10.31
N ASN A 468 33.73 -26.95 -10.57
CA ASN A 468 32.95 -28.16 -10.38
C ASN A 468 33.04 -29.07 -11.62
N LEU A 469 33.00 -30.39 -11.41
CA LEU A 469 33.09 -31.38 -12.49
C LEU A 469 31.94 -32.37 -12.39
N ILE A 470 31.06 -32.35 -13.39
CA ILE A 470 29.93 -33.27 -13.53
C ILE A 470 30.35 -34.36 -14.50
N ARG A 471 30.53 -35.59 -14.02
CA ARG A 471 30.92 -36.73 -14.86
C ARG A 471 29.68 -37.41 -15.44
N LEU A 472 29.73 -37.71 -16.73
CA LEU A 472 28.73 -38.55 -17.38
C LEU A 472 29.08 -40.03 -17.14
N THR A 473 28.09 -40.81 -16.78
CA THR A 473 28.22 -42.27 -16.67
C THR A 473 28.21 -42.92 -18.06
N PRO A 474 28.65 -44.19 -18.20
CA PRO A 474 28.53 -44.92 -19.46
C PRO A 474 27.10 -44.97 -20.01
N ASP A 475 26.10 -45.10 -19.13
CA ASP A 475 24.69 -45.08 -19.52
C ASP A 475 24.29 -43.72 -20.10
N ASN A 476 24.72 -42.63 -19.44
CA ASN A 476 24.48 -41.27 -19.97
C ASN A 476 25.14 -41.07 -21.34
N ILE A 477 26.35 -41.57 -21.55
CA ILE A 477 27.08 -41.47 -22.81
C ILE A 477 26.34 -42.20 -23.94
N SER A 478 25.71 -43.34 -23.65
CA SER A 478 24.93 -44.09 -24.64
C SER A 478 23.72 -43.32 -25.18
N HIS A 479 23.22 -42.32 -24.44
CA HIS A 479 22.08 -41.48 -24.81
C HIS A 479 22.46 -40.20 -25.57
N ILE A 480 23.75 -39.86 -25.68
CA ILE A 480 24.22 -38.61 -26.29
C ILE A 480 23.71 -38.45 -27.74
N ASP A 481 23.71 -39.52 -28.54
CA ASP A 481 23.32 -39.45 -29.96
C ASP A 481 21.83 -39.10 -30.17
N GLY A 482 20.97 -39.38 -29.18
CA GLY A 482 19.53 -39.07 -29.24
C GLY A 482 19.15 -37.75 -28.56
N MET A 483 20.06 -37.16 -27.81
CA MET A 483 19.84 -35.95 -27.04
C MET A 483 19.79 -34.72 -27.94
N LYS A 484 18.81 -33.85 -27.71
CA LYS A 484 18.67 -32.53 -28.34
C LYS A 484 18.64 -31.38 -27.35
N TYR A 485 18.29 -31.63 -26.10
CA TYR A 485 18.31 -30.60 -25.06
C TYR A 485 18.95 -31.11 -23.78
N ILE A 486 19.64 -30.20 -23.09
CA ILE A 486 20.07 -30.39 -21.70
C ILE A 486 19.31 -29.39 -20.85
N VAL A 487 18.53 -29.88 -19.88
CA VAL A 487 17.91 -29.02 -18.87
C VAL A 487 18.73 -29.07 -17.60
N ILE A 488 19.26 -27.91 -17.20
CA ILE A 488 19.86 -27.72 -15.89
C ILE A 488 18.73 -27.50 -14.90
N GLN A 489 18.50 -28.46 -14.02
CA GLN A 489 17.53 -28.36 -12.93
C GLN A 489 18.28 -28.45 -11.60
N VAL A 490 18.52 -27.33 -10.95
CA VAL A 490 19.28 -27.25 -9.68
C VAL A 490 18.54 -26.42 -8.66
N LYS A 491 18.82 -26.65 -7.38
CA LYS A 491 18.29 -25.84 -6.30
C LYS A 491 19.19 -24.65 -6.03
N ALA A 492 18.58 -23.50 -5.77
CA ALA A 492 19.26 -22.32 -5.28
C ALA A 492 18.96 -22.08 -3.81
N ALA A 493 19.96 -21.56 -3.11
CA ALA A 493 19.83 -21.02 -1.77
C ALA A 493 20.71 -19.78 -1.66
N THR A 494 20.36 -18.83 -0.78
CA THR A 494 21.27 -17.73 -0.48
C THR A 494 22.48 -18.21 0.32
N SER A 495 23.54 -17.41 0.40
CA SER A 495 24.73 -17.73 1.22
C SER A 495 24.35 -18.15 2.65
N ASN A 496 25.22 -18.91 3.30
CA ASN A 496 24.94 -19.51 4.63
C ASN A 496 23.72 -20.47 4.61
N ASN A 497 23.60 -21.28 3.55
CA ASN A 497 22.51 -22.24 3.33
C ASN A 497 21.10 -21.61 3.35
N GLY A 498 20.96 -20.31 3.17
CA GLY A 498 19.66 -19.62 3.25
C GLY A 498 19.12 -19.38 4.66
N ASP A 499 19.97 -19.48 5.69
CA ASP A 499 19.57 -19.22 7.08
C ASP A 499 19.59 -17.73 7.44
N VAL A 500 20.43 -16.95 6.77
CA VAL A 500 20.64 -15.53 7.05
C VAL A 500 20.25 -14.70 5.82
N PRO A 501 19.53 -13.57 5.99
CA PRO A 501 19.29 -12.64 4.90
C PRO A 501 20.59 -12.09 4.33
N VAL A 502 20.62 -11.94 3.01
CA VAL A 502 21.74 -11.35 2.29
C VAL A 502 21.22 -10.30 1.32
N GLN A 503 21.93 -9.18 1.26
CA GLN A 503 21.65 -8.13 0.30
C GLN A 503 22.24 -8.50 -1.06
N ILE A 504 21.40 -8.51 -2.09
CA ILE A 504 21.85 -8.70 -3.48
C ILE A 504 22.15 -7.34 -4.09
N LYS A 505 23.42 -7.09 -4.42
CA LYS A 505 23.84 -5.83 -5.05
C LYS A 505 23.52 -5.80 -6.55
N PRO A 506 23.13 -4.64 -7.12
CA PRO A 506 22.86 -4.48 -8.55
C PRO A 506 24.04 -4.87 -9.46
N ASP A 507 25.24 -4.53 -9.03
CA ASP A 507 26.51 -4.69 -9.76
C ASP A 507 27.17 -6.05 -9.52
N ALA A 508 26.60 -6.89 -8.64
CA ALA A 508 27.09 -8.23 -8.41
C ALA A 508 27.06 -9.03 -9.72
N THR A 509 28.15 -9.74 -10.00
CA THR A 509 28.33 -10.48 -11.25
C THR A 509 28.41 -11.99 -11.04
N ILE A 510 27.89 -12.73 -12.00
CA ILE A 510 28.15 -14.16 -12.17
C ILE A 510 28.87 -14.33 -13.50
N LYS A 511 30.11 -14.85 -13.47
CA LYS A 511 30.81 -15.31 -14.67
C LYS A 511 30.80 -16.82 -14.71
N LEU A 512 30.39 -17.39 -15.83
CA LEU A 512 30.29 -18.82 -16.04
C LEU A 512 31.06 -19.24 -17.27
N ASN A 513 31.91 -20.26 -17.12
CA ASN A 513 32.63 -20.92 -18.19
C ASN A 513 32.34 -22.42 -18.12
N LEU A 514 31.61 -22.92 -19.12
CA LEU A 514 31.34 -24.34 -19.28
C LEU A 514 32.38 -24.93 -20.25
N ILE A 515 33.03 -26.00 -19.82
CA ILE A 515 34.05 -26.70 -20.59
C ILE A 515 33.64 -28.17 -20.67
N LEU A 516 33.48 -28.68 -21.89
CA LEU A 516 33.26 -30.10 -22.12
C LEU A 516 34.62 -30.81 -22.19
N GLU A 517 34.81 -31.79 -21.31
CA GLU A 517 35.97 -32.67 -21.30
C GLU A 517 35.56 -34.03 -21.86
N VAL A 518 36.20 -34.45 -22.95
CA VAL A 518 35.91 -35.73 -23.61
C VAL A 518 37.19 -36.50 -23.80
N ARG A 519 37.18 -37.78 -23.44
CA ARG A 519 38.19 -38.75 -23.83
C ARG A 519 37.57 -39.70 -24.84
N VAL A 520 38.22 -39.87 -25.98
CA VAL A 520 37.69 -40.69 -27.08
C VAL A 520 38.60 -41.89 -27.35
N ASP A 521 38.01 -42.91 -27.96
CA ASP A 521 38.72 -44.06 -28.48
C ASP A 521 39.26 -43.71 -29.86
N GLY A 522 40.55 -43.40 -29.94
CA GLY A 522 41.22 -43.03 -31.18
C GLY A 522 41.28 -44.16 -32.21
N ASP A 523 41.04 -45.41 -31.79
CA ASP A 523 40.92 -46.56 -32.68
C ASP A 523 39.53 -46.62 -33.38
N LYS A 524 38.58 -45.77 -32.96
CA LYS A 524 37.21 -45.64 -33.52
C LYS A 524 36.90 -44.27 -34.12
N LEU A 525 37.84 -43.33 -34.05
CA LEU A 525 37.81 -42.08 -34.80
C LEU A 525 38.12 -42.38 -36.26
#